data_AF-A0A2N9MGC1-F1
#
_entry.id   AF-A0A2N9MGC1-F1
#
_cell.length_a   1.000
_cell.length_b   1.000
_cell.length_c   1.000
_cell.angle_alpha   90.00
_cell.angle_beta   90.00
_cell.angle_gamma   90.00
#
_symmetry.space_group_name_H-M   'P 1'
#
loop_
_entity.id
_entity.type
_entity.pdbx_description
1 polymer ?
#
loop_
_entity_poly.entity_id
_entity_poly.type
_entity_poly.pdbx_seq_one_letter_code
_entity_poly.pdbx_strand_id
1 'polypeptide(L)'
;MRTTGIDAKVEQLDMRSKSLVREVKKVGPSLKEVRMKLKKEWIPVWLKDPHNWREGTKMPTFRLDDADIKAISAFIWQSGVTGQLPQQKPGDPVKGKEAFETRGCMACHSMGEGGQKQGGTFAANLSREGEKANYDYIVRWVHNPRQRTLPYCAYEKKDLTAEDYAKHNLPFVFDLEHTKCPNDGHELQVQQMTPMPSLRLTEDEARDIASYLMTRKHDNATYQDASFMDDPALKNTGLSLVRFYGCAGCHEISGLEEEQRIGTELTKEGSKPIERLDFALLGHQAEEEGWETHKGFFEHKLADPAIYDKGKEKAKQDRLKMPNFNFSKPDIDAVTTFLEGSVDSTMPARYFFAPADQRQDIIEGWWVVRKYNCMGCHRVHVGQTTIFDTMTRYQDPDWLEQKPPTLIGEGARVNPDWLMGFLNNPALSDKDTDRDGVRRYLHARMPTFSFSDGEIRKIVRFFQALSSQSAPFIAQQLDPLTDQERTMARQLFTSQGAPCLKCHMTGDAKHDAKATAPNFTVAKERLQPGWTKRWILDPAMMSPGTAMPSGLFRKDGDRWVFAGPTPASFNGYTKDHADLLVRYMFQFTPEELNRLRASAGN
;
A
#
# COMPACT_ATOMS: atom_id res chain seq x y z
N MET A 1 -36.89 -2.59 -23.48
CA MET A 1 -37.05 -1.78 -22.26
C MET A 1 -36.08 -0.61 -22.35
N ARG A 2 -36.58 0.63 -22.29
CA ARG A 2 -35.74 1.84 -22.24
C ARG A 2 -35.31 2.03 -20.79
N THR A 3 -34.05 1.74 -20.46
CA THR A 3 -33.44 2.13 -19.18
C THR A 3 -33.54 3.65 -19.07
N THR A 4 -34.16 4.14 -17.99
CA THR A 4 -34.37 5.58 -17.82
C THR A 4 -33.06 6.24 -17.42
N GLY A 5 -32.89 7.55 -17.69
CA GLY A 5 -31.69 8.29 -17.27
C GLY A 5 -31.48 8.32 -15.75
N ILE A 6 -32.53 7.98 -14.97
CA ILE A 6 -32.45 7.81 -13.51
C ILE A 6 -31.76 6.49 -13.16
N ASP A 7 -32.13 5.38 -13.81
CA ASP A 7 -31.51 4.07 -13.58
C ASP A 7 -30.01 4.10 -13.86
N ALA A 8 -29.62 4.72 -14.99
CA ALA A 8 -28.22 4.91 -15.34
C ALA A 8 -27.46 5.81 -14.33
N LYS A 9 -28.14 6.81 -13.75
CA LYS A 9 -27.56 7.69 -12.74
C LYS A 9 -27.42 6.99 -11.38
N VAL A 10 -28.37 6.15 -11.01
CA VAL A 10 -28.30 5.28 -9.82
C VAL A 10 -27.12 4.32 -9.98
N GLU A 11 -27.01 3.63 -11.12
CA GLU A 11 -25.89 2.73 -11.40
C GLU A 11 -24.54 3.48 -11.37
N GLN A 12 -24.47 4.68 -11.94
CA GLN A 12 -23.28 5.52 -11.87
C GLN A 12 -22.91 5.92 -10.43
N LEU A 13 -23.90 6.29 -9.61
CA LEU A 13 -23.70 6.63 -8.21
C LEU A 13 -23.27 5.41 -7.39
N ASP A 14 -23.83 4.23 -7.68
CA ASP A 14 -23.43 2.96 -7.05
C ASP A 14 -21.99 2.58 -7.39
N MET A 15 -21.60 2.69 -8.67
CA MET A 15 -20.21 2.47 -9.11
C MET A 15 -19.25 3.46 -8.44
N ARG A 16 -19.64 4.73 -8.32
CA ARG A 16 -18.86 5.77 -7.65
C ARG A 16 -18.78 5.51 -6.14
N SER A 17 -19.86 5.08 -5.51
CA SER A 17 -19.92 4.69 -4.10
C SER A 17 -18.95 3.54 -3.80
N LYS A 18 -18.97 2.48 -4.63
CA LYS A 18 -18.01 1.36 -4.55
C LYS A 18 -16.56 1.85 -4.57
N SER A 19 -16.25 2.82 -5.42
CA SER A 19 -14.89 3.39 -5.51
C SER A 19 -14.54 4.27 -4.31
N LEU A 20 -15.45 5.14 -3.87
CA LEU A 20 -15.23 6.06 -2.75
C LEU A 20 -14.97 5.35 -1.42
N VAL A 21 -15.65 4.22 -1.17
CA VAL A 21 -15.40 3.38 0.01
C VAL A 21 -13.97 2.81 -0.01
N ARG A 22 -13.38 2.59 -1.19
CA ARG A 22 -11.96 2.20 -1.30
C ARG A 22 -10.99 3.36 -1.08
N GLU A 23 -11.44 4.56 -1.41
CA GLU A 23 -10.64 5.77 -1.35
C GLU A 23 -10.49 6.31 0.08
N VAL A 24 -11.58 6.27 0.89
CA VAL A 24 -11.64 6.84 2.24
C VAL A 24 -11.30 5.81 3.32
N LYS A 25 -10.38 6.14 4.23
CA LYS A 25 -9.98 5.28 5.34
C LYS A 25 -10.04 6.02 6.67
N LYS A 26 -10.52 5.35 7.73
CA LYS A 26 -10.31 5.77 9.12
C LYS A 26 -8.81 5.66 9.49
N VAL A 27 -8.36 6.51 10.41
CA VAL A 27 -6.93 6.63 10.77
C VAL A 27 -6.44 5.38 11.49
N GLY A 28 -7.23 4.90 12.45
CA GLY A 28 -7.00 3.67 13.21
C GLY A 28 -7.52 2.43 12.48
N PRO A 29 -7.02 1.23 12.86
CA PRO A 29 -7.56 -0.03 12.35
C PRO A 29 -9.00 -0.24 12.79
N SER A 30 -9.78 -0.98 12.00
CA SER A 30 -11.11 -1.44 12.39
C SER A 30 -11.03 -2.33 13.64
N LEU A 31 -11.92 -2.08 14.60
CA LEU A 31 -12.07 -2.84 15.84
C LEU A 31 -13.26 -3.81 15.78
N LYS A 32 -13.98 -3.86 14.65
CA LYS A 32 -15.14 -4.75 14.46
C LYS A 32 -14.78 -6.22 14.71
N GLU A 33 -13.60 -6.68 14.28
CA GLU A 33 -13.17 -8.07 14.45
C GLU A 33 -12.26 -8.30 15.66
N VAL A 34 -12.30 -7.43 16.65
CA VAL A 34 -11.37 -7.48 17.80
C VAL A 34 -11.37 -8.84 18.50
N ARG A 35 -12.54 -9.50 18.59
CA ARG A 35 -12.72 -10.82 19.21
C ARG A 35 -11.97 -11.93 18.50
N MET A 36 -11.75 -11.80 17.20
CA MET A 36 -11.03 -12.79 16.41
C MET A 36 -9.56 -12.44 16.29
N LYS A 37 -9.26 -11.14 16.28
CA LYS A 37 -7.93 -10.62 16.03
C LYS A 37 -7.03 -10.66 17.26
N LEU A 38 -7.54 -10.25 18.41
CA LEU A 38 -6.72 -9.97 19.59
C LEU A 38 -6.96 -10.98 20.70
N LYS A 39 -5.92 -11.21 21.49
CA LYS A 39 -6.05 -11.80 22.82
C LYS A 39 -6.78 -10.82 23.72
N LYS A 40 -7.81 -11.32 24.41
CA LYS A 40 -8.71 -10.52 25.24
C LYS A 40 -7.96 -9.75 26.32
N GLU A 41 -6.95 -10.38 26.89
CA GLU A 41 -6.15 -9.90 28.01
C GLU A 41 -5.17 -8.79 27.60
N TRP A 42 -4.90 -8.61 26.31
CA TRP A 42 -3.95 -7.60 25.82
C TRP A 42 -4.56 -6.21 25.70
N ILE A 43 -5.86 -6.07 25.43
CA ILE A 43 -6.46 -4.75 25.13
C ILE A 43 -6.32 -3.75 26.29
N PRO A 44 -6.45 -4.14 27.58
CA PRO A 44 -6.18 -3.24 28.70
C PRO A 44 -4.73 -2.75 28.74
N VAL A 45 -3.75 -3.59 28.37
CA VAL A 45 -2.34 -3.22 28.30
C VAL A 45 -2.10 -2.16 27.23
N TRP A 46 -2.73 -2.32 26.07
CA TRP A 46 -2.65 -1.35 24.98
C TRP A 46 -3.24 0.01 25.36
N LEU A 47 -4.41 0.02 26.03
CA LEU A 47 -5.07 1.27 26.43
C LEU A 47 -4.33 2.02 27.53
N LYS A 48 -3.56 1.31 28.36
CA LYS A 48 -2.80 1.91 29.46
C LYS A 48 -1.64 2.78 28.95
N ASP A 49 -0.83 2.25 28.04
CA ASP A 49 0.27 3.00 27.43
C ASP A 49 0.65 2.43 26.05
N PRO A 50 0.02 2.94 24.97
CA PRO A 50 0.31 2.51 23.60
C PRO A 50 1.78 2.72 23.20
N HIS A 51 2.40 3.82 23.64
CA HIS A 51 3.74 4.22 23.22
C HIS A 51 4.83 3.40 23.92
N ASN A 52 4.60 3.00 25.18
CA ASN A 52 5.47 2.05 25.88
C ASN A 52 5.37 0.64 25.26
N TRP A 53 4.19 0.19 24.81
CA TRP A 53 4.09 -1.10 24.12
C TRP A 53 4.68 -1.05 22.71
N ARG A 54 4.39 0.02 21.95
CA ARG A 54 4.95 0.25 20.61
C ARG A 54 5.40 1.68 20.43
N GLU A 55 6.71 1.85 20.46
CA GLU A 55 7.38 3.10 20.10
C GLU A 55 6.93 3.59 18.71
N GLY A 56 6.65 4.90 18.61
CA GLY A 56 6.22 5.53 17.35
C GLY A 56 4.81 5.16 16.88
N THR A 57 3.98 4.54 17.74
CA THR A 57 2.57 4.33 17.42
C THR A 57 1.81 5.64 17.20
N LYS A 58 0.83 5.63 16.29
CA LYS A 58 -0.08 6.78 16.04
C LYS A 58 -1.27 6.83 17.01
N MET A 59 -1.48 5.79 17.81
CA MET A 59 -2.51 5.77 18.84
C MET A 59 -2.01 6.57 20.05
N PRO A 60 -2.65 7.69 20.40
CA PRO A 60 -2.19 8.52 21.50
C PRO A 60 -2.51 7.90 22.87
N THR A 61 -1.80 8.34 23.90
CA THR A 61 -2.09 8.01 25.29
C THR A 61 -3.23 8.89 25.81
N PHE A 62 -4.30 8.24 26.27
CA PHE A 62 -5.43 8.89 26.92
C PHE A 62 -5.22 8.95 28.43
N ARG A 63 -5.75 9.99 29.09
CA ARG A 63 -5.74 10.12 30.56
C ARG A 63 -6.84 9.25 31.19
N LEU A 64 -6.68 7.94 31.09
CA LEU A 64 -7.62 6.94 31.61
C LEU A 64 -7.18 6.45 32.99
N ASP A 65 -8.14 6.24 33.90
CA ASP A 65 -7.92 5.46 35.11
C ASP A 65 -8.21 3.97 34.88
N ASP A 66 -7.91 3.12 35.86
CA ASP A 66 -8.12 1.66 35.72
C ASP A 66 -9.59 1.29 35.51
N ALA A 67 -10.53 2.08 36.03
CA ALA A 67 -11.97 1.85 35.82
C ALA A 67 -12.37 2.17 34.38
N ASP A 68 -11.87 3.27 33.81
CA ASP A 68 -12.06 3.63 32.41
C ASP A 68 -11.48 2.55 31.49
N ILE A 69 -10.24 2.11 31.75
CA ILE A 69 -9.58 1.08 30.95
C ILE A 69 -10.42 -0.19 30.93
N LYS A 70 -10.91 -0.65 32.10
CA LYS A 70 -11.75 -1.85 32.18
C LYS A 70 -13.05 -1.69 31.41
N ALA A 71 -13.76 -0.58 31.60
CA ALA A 71 -15.03 -0.31 30.94
C ALA A 71 -14.88 -0.20 29.41
N ILE A 72 -13.91 0.59 28.93
CA ILE A 72 -13.62 0.74 27.49
C ILE A 72 -13.23 -0.61 26.88
N SER A 73 -12.36 -1.38 27.56
CA SER A 73 -11.96 -2.72 27.12
C SER A 73 -13.16 -3.65 26.98
N ALA A 74 -14.04 -3.68 27.99
CA ALA A 74 -15.26 -4.48 27.98
C ALA A 74 -16.17 -4.11 26.80
N PHE A 75 -16.40 -2.82 26.56
CA PHE A 75 -17.21 -2.36 25.44
C PHE A 75 -16.61 -2.74 24.08
N ILE A 76 -15.32 -2.47 23.86
CA ILE A 76 -14.64 -2.83 22.60
C ILE A 76 -14.77 -4.33 22.33
N TRP A 77 -14.51 -5.16 23.34
CA TRP A 77 -14.62 -6.60 23.21
C TRP A 77 -16.04 -7.10 22.93
N GLN A 78 -17.03 -6.62 23.72
CA GLN A 78 -18.42 -7.04 23.59
C GLN A 78 -19.16 -6.44 22.39
N SER A 79 -18.62 -5.40 21.76
CA SER A 79 -19.13 -4.83 20.50
C SER A 79 -18.55 -5.53 19.26
N GLY A 80 -17.42 -6.23 19.40
CA GLY A 80 -16.81 -6.97 18.31
C GLY A 80 -17.72 -8.07 17.76
N VAL A 81 -17.66 -8.28 16.45
CA VAL A 81 -18.40 -9.34 15.77
C VAL A 81 -18.00 -10.71 16.30
N THR A 82 -18.98 -11.58 16.43
CA THR A 82 -18.77 -12.98 16.77
C THR A 82 -18.56 -13.79 15.49
N GLY A 83 -17.54 -14.62 15.49
CA GLY A 83 -17.28 -15.57 14.40
C GLY A 83 -16.35 -16.67 14.88
N GLN A 84 -16.17 -17.70 14.06
CA GLN A 84 -15.15 -18.74 14.28
C GLN A 84 -14.16 -18.68 13.14
N LEU A 85 -12.86 -18.65 13.49
CA LEU A 85 -11.80 -18.82 12.53
C LEU A 85 -11.49 -20.32 12.40
N PRO A 86 -11.28 -20.83 11.18
CA PRO A 86 -10.80 -22.20 11.00
C PRO A 86 -9.43 -22.35 11.68
N GLN A 87 -9.32 -23.33 12.58
CA GLN A 87 -8.06 -23.63 13.25
C GLN A 87 -7.00 -24.00 12.23
N GLN A 88 -5.83 -23.37 12.33
CA GLN A 88 -4.70 -23.59 11.44
C GLN A 88 -3.65 -24.47 12.11
N LYS A 89 -3.04 -25.36 11.33
CA LYS A 89 -1.80 -26.02 11.76
C LYS A 89 -0.65 -25.00 11.83
N PRO A 90 0.29 -25.13 12.77
CA PRO A 90 1.53 -24.36 12.75
C PRO A 90 2.31 -24.57 11.45
N GLY A 91 2.85 -23.49 10.87
CA GLY A 91 3.87 -23.54 9.81
C GLY A 91 5.30 -23.57 10.37
N ASP A 92 6.27 -23.53 9.47
CA ASP A 92 7.72 -23.49 9.74
C ASP A 92 8.21 -22.04 9.94
N PRO A 93 8.65 -21.65 11.15
CA PRO A 93 9.09 -20.28 11.43
C PRO A 93 10.39 -19.89 10.70
N VAL A 94 11.24 -20.83 10.30
CA VAL A 94 12.47 -20.53 9.54
C VAL A 94 12.11 -20.13 8.12
N LYS A 95 11.24 -20.90 7.47
CA LYS A 95 10.67 -20.52 6.16
C LYS A 95 9.86 -19.23 6.26
N GLY A 96 9.14 -19.03 7.37
CA GLY A 96 8.37 -17.84 7.64
C GLY A 96 9.23 -16.58 7.70
N LYS A 97 10.38 -16.64 8.37
CA LYS A 97 11.36 -15.57 8.37
C LYS A 97 11.85 -15.26 6.96
N GLU A 98 12.24 -16.28 6.21
CA GLU A 98 12.74 -16.12 4.85
C GLU A 98 11.68 -15.48 3.93
N ALA A 99 10.44 -15.97 3.98
CA ALA A 99 9.34 -15.38 3.22
C ALA A 99 9.05 -13.94 3.65
N PHE A 100 9.09 -13.63 4.95
CA PHE A 100 8.86 -12.27 5.44
C PHE A 100 9.89 -11.27 4.92
N GLU A 101 11.17 -11.64 4.93
CA GLU A 101 12.29 -10.79 4.51
C GLU A 101 12.39 -10.65 2.98
N THR A 102 11.85 -11.63 2.24
CA THR A 102 12.02 -11.67 0.78
C THR A 102 10.78 -11.30 -0.01
N ARG A 103 9.55 -11.58 0.47
CA ARG A 103 8.32 -11.33 -0.30
C ARG A 103 7.91 -9.86 -0.38
N GLY A 104 8.52 -9.01 0.45
CA GLY A 104 8.30 -7.55 0.45
C GLY A 104 7.59 -6.99 1.68
N CYS A 105 7.32 -7.80 2.71
CA CYS A 105 6.69 -7.34 3.96
C CYS A 105 7.45 -6.17 4.58
N MET A 106 8.79 -6.26 4.57
CA MET A 106 9.68 -5.26 5.17
C MET A 106 9.68 -3.90 4.48
N ALA A 107 9.09 -3.77 3.28
CA ALA A 107 8.97 -2.46 2.62
C ALA A 107 7.98 -1.53 3.33
N CYS A 108 7.02 -2.11 4.06
CA CYS A 108 6.02 -1.37 4.83
C CYS A 108 6.19 -1.60 6.34
N HIS A 109 6.50 -2.82 6.74
CA HIS A 109 6.65 -3.22 8.15
C HIS A 109 8.11 -3.20 8.58
N SER A 110 8.34 -2.83 9.84
CA SER A 110 9.65 -3.00 10.46
C SER A 110 9.66 -4.22 11.37
N MET A 111 10.86 -4.75 11.60
CA MET A 111 11.17 -5.83 12.53
C MET A 111 12.38 -5.42 13.37
N GLY A 112 12.47 -5.97 14.58
CA GLY A 112 13.45 -5.57 15.59
C GLY A 112 13.00 -4.37 16.42
N GLU A 113 13.68 -4.17 17.55
CA GLU A 113 13.44 -3.12 18.53
C GLU A 113 14.73 -2.34 18.80
N GLY A 114 14.61 -1.09 19.26
CA GLY A 114 15.74 -0.20 19.49
C GLY A 114 16.65 -0.07 18.26
N GLY A 115 17.97 -0.18 18.47
CA GLY A 115 18.97 -0.09 17.40
C GLY A 115 19.00 -1.26 16.41
N GLN A 116 18.21 -2.32 16.64
CA GLN A 116 18.10 -3.49 15.73
C GLN A 116 16.90 -3.38 14.77
N LYS A 117 16.18 -2.26 14.79
CA LYS A 117 15.00 -2.03 13.96
C LYS A 117 15.40 -1.89 12.48
N GLN A 118 14.86 -2.74 11.63
CA GLN A 118 15.05 -2.71 10.18
C GLN A 118 13.71 -2.83 9.44
N GLY A 119 13.62 -2.23 8.25
CA GLY A 119 12.41 -2.22 7.42
C GLY A 119 11.65 -0.89 7.47
N GLY A 120 10.45 -0.88 6.92
CA GLY A 120 9.62 0.32 6.75
C GLY A 120 8.89 0.75 8.03
N THR A 121 8.61 2.04 8.13
CA THR A 121 7.80 2.65 9.21
C THR A 121 6.42 3.08 8.75
N PHE A 122 6.06 2.78 7.50
CA PHE A 122 4.74 3.08 6.95
C PHE A 122 3.63 2.32 7.67
N ALA A 123 3.88 1.04 7.96
CA ALA A 123 2.99 0.16 8.72
C ALA A 123 3.61 -0.21 10.07
N ALA A 124 2.84 -0.93 10.90
CA ALA A 124 3.26 -1.30 12.24
C ALA A 124 4.55 -2.13 12.25
N ASN A 125 5.41 -1.90 13.24
CA ASN A 125 6.44 -2.85 13.61
C ASN A 125 5.80 -4.17 14.08
N LEU A 126 6.28 -5.31 13.59
CA LEU A 126 5.67 -6.63 13.82
C LEU A 126 6.44 -7.51 14.82
N SER A 127 7.49 -6.98 15.46
CA SER A 127 8.30 -7.74 16.43
C SER A 127 7.49 -8.31 17.59
N ARG A 128 6.40 -7.65 17.97
CA ARG A 128 5.56 -8.05 19.11
C ARG A 128 4.19 -8.57 18.68
N GLU A 129 4.00 -8.90 17.39
CA GLU A 129 2.68 -9.26 16.87
C GLU A 129 2.11 -10.51 17.56
N GLY A 130 2.94 -11.53 17.78
CA GLY A 130 2.55 -12.76 18.48
C GLY A 130 2.18 -12.59 19.96
N GLU A 131 2.51 -11.44 20.55
CA GLU A 131 2.08 -11.12 21.92
C GLU A 131 0.59 -10.80 21.97
N LYS A 132 0.05 -10.11 20.97
CA LYS A 132 -1.31 -9.57 21.00
C LYS A 132 -2.31 -10.31 20.13
N ALA A 133 -1.87 -10.93 19.04
CA ALA A 133 -2.77 -11.46 18.03
C ALA A 133 -3.03 -12.96 18.16
N ASN A 134 -4.19 -13.39 17.66
CA ASN A 134 -4.53 -14.79 17.49
C ASN A 134 -3.84 -15.37 16.24
N TYR A 135 -3.27 -16.58 16.35
CA TYR A 135 -2.53 -17.23 15.25
C TYR A 135 -3.38 -17.42 13.99
N ASP A 136 -4.59 -17.97 14.12
CA ASP A 136 -5.49 -18.23 12.98
C ASP A 136 -5.88 -16.92 12.28
N TYR A 137 -6.02 -15.83 13.04
CA TYR A 137 -6.26 -14.51 12.46
C TYR A 137 -5.04 -14.01 11.69
N ILE A 138 -3.82 -14.21 12.19
CA ILE A 138 -2.60 -13.82 11.48
C ILE A 138 -2.52 -14.58 10.15
N VAL A 139 -2.74 -15.89 10.15
CA VAL A 139 -2.73 -16.71 8.92
C VAL A 139 -3.72 -16.15 7.90
N ARG A 140 -4.99 -15.94 8.33
CA ARG A 140 -6.03 -15.36 7.48
C ARG A 140 -5.64 -13.98 6.93
N TRP A 141 -5.15 -13.09 7.79
CA TRP A 141 -4.83 -11.71 7.45
C TRP A 141 -3.63 -11.61 6.50
N VAL A 142 -2.59 -12.42 6.73
CA VAL A 142 -1.40 -12.44 5.87
C VAL A 142 -1.73 -13.04 4.50
N HIS A 143 -2.56 -14.09 4.46
CA HIS A 143 -3.00 -14.70 3.21
C HIS A 143 -3.93 -13.77 2.39
N ASN A 144 -4.98 -13.25 3.04
CA ASN A 144 -5.95 -12.35 2.42
C ASN A 144 -6.38 -11.23 3.39
N PRO A 145 -5.71 -10.07 3.37
CA PRO A 145 -6.02 -8.95 4.27
C PRO A 145 -7.38 -8.32 3.96
N ARG A 146 -8.01 -8.67 2.82
CA ARG A 146 -9.35 -8.20 2.44
C ARG A 146 -10.48 -9.08 2.97
N GLN A 147 -10.17 -10.24 3.54
CA GLN A 147 -11.19 -11.14 4.07
C GLN A 147 -11.89 -10.53 5.28
N ARG A 148 -13.23 -10.57 5.28
CA ARG A 148 -14.08 -10.19 6.41
C ARG A 148 -14.66 -11.42 7.08
N THR A 149 -14.97 -11.32 8.38
CA THR A 149 -15.77 -12.30 9.11
C THR A 149 -17.25 -12.21 8.73
N LEU A 150 -17.77 -11.00 8.53
CA LEU A 150 -19.17 -10.74 8.16
C LEU A 150 -19.25 -9.67 7.07
N PRO A 151 -20.25 -9.73 6.17
CA PRO A 151 -20.51 -8.64 5.22
C PRO A 151 -21.11 -7.45 5.96
N TYR A 152 -20.77 -6.24 5.53
CA TYR A 152 -21.29 -5.02 6.14
C TYR A 152 -22.30 -4.34 5.22
N CYS A 153 -23.50 -4.08 5.73
CA CYS A 153 -24.47 -3.24 5.05
C CYS A 153 -24.22 -1.77 5.43
N ALA A 154 -23.81 -0.96 4.45
CA ALA A 154 -23.56 0.47 4.67
C ALA A 154 -24.86 1.26 4.91
N TYR A 155 -26.00 0.77 4.41
CA TYR A 155 -27.30 1.39 4.60
C TYR A 155 -27.83 1.17 6.03
N GLU A 156 -27.86 -0.07 6.50
CA GLU A 156 -28.23 -0.41 7.89
C GLU A 156 -27.14 -0.09 8.92
N LYS A 157 -25.92 0.14 8.44
CA LYS A 157 -24.74 0.45 9.25
C LYS A 157 -24.39 -0.68 10.23
N LYS A 158 -24.56 -1.92 9.78
CA LYS A 158 -24.39 -3.12 10.60
C LYS A 158 -23.69 -4.24 9.81
N ASP A 159 -22.88 -5.03 10.51
CA ASP A 159 -22.39 -6.32 10.00
C ASP A 159 -23.52 -7.36 10.07
N LEU A 160 -23.88 -7.94 8.94
CA LEU A 160 -25.00 -8.87 8.82
C LEU A 160 -24.60 -10.27 9.26
N THR A 161 -25.50 -10.96 9.97
CA THR A 161 -25.29 -12.32 10.45
C THR A 161 -26.13 -13.33 9.66
N ALA A 162 -25.91 -14.62 9.91
CA ALA A 162 -26.76 -15.68 9.34
C ALA A 162 -28.24 -15.50 9.69
N GLU A 163 -28.57 -14.89 10.83
CA GLU A 163 -29.95 -14.60 11.22
C GLU A 163 -30.61 -13.57 10.30
N ASP A 164 -29.86 -12.57 9.83
CA ASP A 164 -30.38 -11.56 8.91
C ASP A 164 -30.76 -12.21 7.57
N TYR A 165 -29.95 -13.15 7.06
CA TYR A 165 -30.28 -13.91 5.85
C TYR A 165 -31.46 -14.87 6.08
N ALA A 166 -31.49 -15.55 7.23
CA ALA A 166 -32.56 -16.49 7.58
C ALA A 166 -33.94 -15.83 7.65
N LYS A 167 -34.05 -14.57 8.10
CA LYS A 167 -35.30 -13.79 8.10
C LYS A 167 -35.94 -13.68 6.70
N HIS A 168 -35.11 -13.74 5.66
CA HIS A 168 -35.53 -13.66 4.26
C HIS A 168 -35.56 -15.02 3.56
N ASN A 169 -35.41 -16.13 4.30
CA ASN A 169 -35.27 -17.49 3.76
C ASN A 169 -34.12 -17.63 2.75
N LEU A 170 -33.03 -16.88 2.96
CA LEU A 170 -31.84 -16.92 2.12
C LEU A 170 -30.71 -17.70 2.82
N PRO A 171 -29.88 -18.45 2.07
CA PRO A 171 -28.68 -19.06 2.64
C PRO A 171 -27.67 -17.97 3.02
N PHE A 172 -26.93 -18.18 4.11
CA PHE A 172 -25.86 -17.26 4.50
C PHE A 172 -24.66 -17.42 3.55
N VAL A 173 -24.63 -16.58 2.51
CA VAL A 173 -23.58 -16.52 1.51
C VAL A 173 -23.14 -15.07 1.37
N PHE A 174 -21.83 -14.82 1.50
CA PHE A 174 -21.25 -13.52 1.17
C PHE A 174 -19.91 -13.73 0.48
N ASP A 175 -19.85 -13.30 -0.78
CA ASP A 175 -18.69 -13.37 -1.64
C ASP A 175 -18.75 -12.20 -2.65
N LEU A 176 -17.93 -12.24 -3.70
CA LEU A 176 -17.88 -11.18 -4.70
C LEU A 176 -19.04 -11.23 -5.71
N GLU A 177 -19.77 -12.35 -5.78
CA GLU A 177 -20.91 -12.55 -6.67
C GLU A 177 -22.24 -12.22 -5.94
N HIS A 178 -22.29 -12.45 -4.62
CA HIS A 178 -23.44 -12.20 -3.75
C HIS A 178 -23.27 -10.92 -2.92
N THR A 179 -23.31 -9.78 -3.61
CA THR A 179 -22.99 -8.45 -3.03
C THR A 179 -24.21 -7.65 -2.61
N LYS A 180 -25.42 -8.22 -2.61
CA LYS A 180 -26.65 -7.50 -2.26
C LYS A 180 -27.13 -7.84 -0.85
N CYS A 181 -27.53 -6.81 -0.11
CA CYS A 181 -28.09 -6.93 1.23
C CYS A 181 -29.43 -7.67 1.17
N PRO A 182 -29.64 -8.74 1.96
CA PRO A 182 -30.91 -9.46 1.99
C PRO A 182 -32.07 -8.59 2.52
N ASN A 183 -31.78 -7.59 3.35
CA ASN A 183 -32.79 -6.78 4.01
C ASN A 183 -33.30 -5.61 3.14
N ASP A 184 -32.42 -5.00 2.35
CA ASP A 184 -32.71 -3.74 1.64
C ASP A 184 -32.24 -3.69 0.17
N GLY A 185 -31.54 -4.71 -0.32
CA GLY A 185 -31.05 -4.80 -1.70
C GLY A 185 -29.85 -3.90 -2.06
N HIS A 186 -29.30 -3.12 -1.12
CA HIS A 186 -28.12 -2.28 -1.34
C HIS A 186 -26.84 -3.10 -1.39
N GLU A 187 -25.77 -2.50 -1.91
CA GLU A 187 -24.45 -3.12 -2.00
C GLU A 187 -23.85 -3.34 -0.61
N LEU A 188 -23.44 -4.58 -0.36
CA LEU A 188 -22.68 -4.98 0.81
C LEU A 188 -21.20 -4.68 0.61
N GLN A 189 -20.58 -4.18 1.66
CA GLN A 189 -19.14 -4.25 1.79
C GLN A 189 -18.74 -5.66 2.22
N VAL A 190 -18.40 -6.49 1.23
CA VAL A 190 -17.96 -7.89 1.41
C VAL A 190 -16.44 -8.04 1.59
N GLN A 191 -15.68 -6.94 1.46
CA GLN A 191 -14.22 -6.93 1.62
C GLN A 191 -13.75 -5.85 2.61
N GLN A 192 -12.70 -6.16 3.37
CA GLN A 192 -12.02 -5.16 4.20
C GLN A 192 -11.37 -4.11 3.29
N MET A 193 -11.47 -2.85 3.71
CA MET A 193 -10.73 -1.77 3.09
C MET A 193 -9.43 -1.54 3.86
N THR A 194 -8.33 -2.00 3.28
CA THR A 194 -7.01 -1.96 3.90
C THR A 194 -5.94 -1.56 2.90
N PRO A 195 -4.98 -0.69 3.28
CA PRO A 195 -3.80 -0.44 2.48
C PRO A 195 -2.85 -1.65 2.41
N MET A 196 -2.97 -2.64 3.31
CA MET A 196 -2.16 -3.84 3.26
C MET A 196 -2.53 -4.64 2.00
N PRO A 197 -1.61 -4.78 1.03
CA PRO A 197 -1.90 -5.49 -0.21
C PRO A 197 -1.87 -7.00 0.00
N SER A 198 -2.40 -7.73 -0.97
CA SER A 198 -2.10 -9.16 -1.07
C SER A 198 -0.72 -9.35 -1.69
N LEU A 199 0.16 -10.08 -1.01
CA LEU A 199 1.41 -10.58 -1.57
C LEU A 199 1.22 -11.91 -2.33
N ARG A 200 -0.03 -12.34 -2.51
CA ARG A 200 -0.42 -13.59 -3.20
C ARG A 200 0.32 -14.81 -2.63
N LEU A 201 0.47 -14.84 -1.31
CA LEU A 201 1.12 -15.93 -0.58
C LEU A 201 0.27 -17.18 -0.70
N THR A 202 0.91 -18.35 -0.78
CA THR A 202 0.19 -19.60 -0.57
C THR A 202 -0.27 -19.72 0.89
N GLU A 203 -1.21 -20.61 1.18
CA GLU A 203 -1.62 -20.85 2.57
C GLU A 203 -0.46 -21.34 3.45
N ASP A 204 0.44 -22.16 2.89
CA ASP A 204 1.63 -22.63 3.62
C ASP A 204 2.59 -21.47 3.92
N GLU A 205 2.87 -20.59 2.95
CA GLU A 205 3.67 -19.39 3.19
C GLU A 205 3.04 -18.49 4.27
N ALA A 206 1.71 -18.35 4.27
CA ALA A 206 1.01 -17.57 5.30
C ALA A 206 1.11 -18.21 6.69
N ARG A 207 1.00 -19.54 6.80
CA ARG A 207 1.22 -20.29 8.05
C ARG A 207 2.66 -20.17 8.53
N ASP A 208 3.63 -20.29 7.64
CA ASP A 208 5.05 -20.15 7.95
C ASP A 208 5.35 -18.75 8.52
N ILE A 209 4.87 -17.69 7.85
CA ILE A 209 5.02 -16.30 8.33
C ILE A 209 4.31 -16.10 9.67
N ALA A 210 3.09 -16.62 9.83
CA ALA A 210 2.37 -16.52 11.10
C ALA A 210 3.15 -17.21 12.23
N SER A 211 3.67 -18.41 12.00
CA SER A 211 4.53 -19.13 12.95
C SER A 211 5.76 -18.31 13.32
N TYR A 212 6.44 -17.72 12.33
CA TYR A 212 7.57 -16.83 12.56
C TYR A 212 7.19 -15.66 13.48
N LEU A 213 6.10 -14.94 13.18
CA LEU A 213 5.63 -13.83 14.02
C LEU A 213 5.26 -14.27 15.45
N MET A 214 4.73 -15.48 15.62
CA MET A 214 4.44 -16.04 16.95
C MET A 214 5.70 -16.33 17.77
N THR A 215 6.84 -16.64 17.13
CA THR A 215 8.13 -16.83 17.82
C THR A 215 8.75 -15.53 18.32
N ARG A 216 8.27 -14.38 17.85
CA ARG A 216 8.84 -13.07 18.19
C ARG A 216 8.32 -12.49 19.51
N LYS A 217 7.32 -13.12 20.12
CA LYS A 217 6.81 -12.72 21.44
C LYS A 217 7.94 -12.73 22.48
N HIS A 218 7.94 -11.78 23.40
CA HIS A 218 8.80 -11.89 24.57
C HIS A 218 8.35 -13.03 25.49
N ASP A 219 9.30 -13.70 26.15
CA ASP A 219 9.01 -14.81 27.07
C ASP A 219 8.17 -14.37 28.28
N ASN A 220 8.30 -13.10 28.68
CA ASN A 220 7.54 -12.49 29.77
C ASN A 220 6.22 -11.85 29.32
N ALA A 221 5.78 -12.05 28.08
CA ALA A 221 4.51 -11.52 27.56
C ALA A 221 3.30 -12.30 28.11
N THR A 222 3.08 -12.16 29.42
CA THR A 222 1.92 -12.68 30.15
C THR A 222 0.98 -11.53 30.50
N TYR A 223 -0.32 -11.80 30.49
CA TYR A 223 -1.34 -10.79 30.77
C TYR A 223 -2.20 -11.20 31.95
N GLN A 224 -2.71 -10.20 32.66
CA GLN A 224 -3.64 -10.42 33.75
C GLN A 224 -4.99 -10.93 33.24
N ASP A 225 -5.73 -11.58 34.13
CA ASP A 225 -7.08 -12.03 33.83
C ASP A 225 -7.97 -10.86 33.36
N ALA A 226 -8.73 -11.11 32.30
CA ALA A 226 -9.63 -10.15 31.68
C ALA A 226 -11.08 -10.64 31.67
N SER A 227 -11.45 -11.53 32.59
CA SER A 227 -12.82 -12.04 32.73
C SER A 227 -13.86 -10.91 32.87
N PHE A 228 -13.50 -9.82 33.56
CA PHE A 228 -14.33 -8.62 33.71
C PHE A 228 -14.85 -8.05 32.38
N MET A 229 -14.17 -8.27 31.26
CA MET A 229 -14.60 -7.72 29.98
C MET A 229 -15.88 -8.36 29.42
N ASP A 230 -16.38 -9.44 30.03
CA ASP A 230 -17.68 -10.02 29.68
C ASP A 230 -18.84 -9.45 30.53
N ASP A 231 -18.57 -8.55 31.48
CA ASP A 231 -19.59 -7.90 32.30
C ASP A 231 -20.44 -6.90 31.48
N PRO A 232 -21.76 -7.11 31.36
CA PRO A 232 -22.65 -6.19 30.65
C PRO A 232 -22.72 -4.78 31.26
N ALA A 233 -22.51 -4.63 32.59
CA ALA A 233 -22.52 -3.33 33.24
C ALA A 233 -21.33 -2.46 32.81
N LEU A 234 -20.15 -3.09 32.65
CA LEU A 234 -18.97 -2.43 32.11
C LEU A 234 -19.13 -2.07 30.63
N LYS A 235 -19.88 -2.83 29.84
CA LYS A 235 -20.19 -2.49 28.44
C LYS A 235 -20.88 -1.14 28.31
N ASN A 236 -21.91 -0.89 29.11
CA ASN A 236 -22.68 0.37 29.04
C ASN A 236 -21.85 1.58 29.48
N THR A 237 -21.06 1.41 30.54
CA THR A 237 -20.10 2.43 31.00
C THR A 237 -19.05 2.70 29.93
N GLY A 238 -18.51 1.64 29.32
CA GLY A 238 -17.51 1.71 28.27
C GLY A 238 -18.01 2.40 27.00
N LEU A 239 -19.26 2.17 26.58
CA LEU A 239 -19.88 2.88 25.47
C LEU A 239 -19.87 4.39 25.70
N SER A 240 -20.25 4.82 26.91
CA SER A 240 -20.27 6.24 27.28
C SER A 240 -18.87 6.85 27.22
N LEU A 241 -17.86 6.14 27.72
CA LEU A 241 -16.47 6.58 27.69
C LEU A 241 -15.87 6.61 26.27
N VAL A 242 -16.17 5.61 25.43
CA VAL A 242 -15.72 5.56 24.04
C VAL A 242 -16.27 6.73 23.23
N ARG A 243 -17.52 7.12 23.46
CA ARG A 243 -18.10 8.35 22.90
C ARG A 243 -17.43 9.60 23.47
N PHE A 244 -17.24 9.66 24.78
CA PHE A 244 -16.65 10.80 25.46
C PHE A 244 -15.22 11.12 24.98
N TYR A 245 -14.38 10.08 24.82
CA TYR A 245 -13.01 10.19 24.31
C TYR A 245 -12.93 10.09 22.77
N GLY A 246 -14.07 9.89 22.09
CA GLY A 246 -14.18 9.95 20.64
C GLY A 246 -13.37 8.88 19.89
N CYS A 247 -13.25 7.66 20.44
CA CYS A 247 -12.43 6.62 19.83
C CYS A 247 -12.91 6.25 18.41
N ALA A 248 -14.22 6.37 18.14
CA ALA A 248 -14.83 6.15 16.82
C ALA A 248 -14.47 7.21 15.76
N GLY A 249 -13.90 8.36 16.17
CA GLY A 249 -13.32 9.34 15.26
C GLY A 249 -12.13 8.77 14.48
N CYS A 250 -11.36 7.88 15.12
CA CYS A 250 -10.19 7.22 14.54
C CYS A 250 -10.45 5.76 14.16
N HIS A 251 -11.29 5.03 14.88
CA HIS A 251 -11.55 3.60 14.66
C HIS A 251 -12.94 3.34 14.09
N GLU A 252 -13.08 2.28 13.30
CA GLU A 252 -14.39 1.69 13.03
C GLU A 252 -14.77 0.76 14.18
N ILE A 253 -15.91 0.98 14.81
CA ILE A 253 -16.42 0.22 15.95
C ILE A 253 -17.88 -0.12 15.68
N SER A 254 -18.28 -1.37 15.90
CA SER A 254 -19.66 -1.83 15.67
C SER A 254 -20.64 -1.01 16.53
N GLY A 255 -21.68 -0.46 15.89
CA GLY A 255 -22.70 0.36 16.55
C GLY A 255 -22.31 1.82 16.78
N LEU A 256 -21.15 2.24 16.27
CA LEU A 256 -20.64 3.62 16.36
C LEU A 256 -20.14 4.15 15.01
N GLU A 257 -20.65 3.62 13.91
CA GLU A 257 -20.22 3.97 12.55
C GLU A 257 -20.53 5.43 12.19
N GLU A 258 -21.55 6.02 12.80
CA GLU A 258 -21.98 7.41 12.58
C GLU A 258 -21.34 8.41 13.54
N GLU A 259 -20.60 7.93 14.53
CA GLU A 259 -19.99 8.82 15.51
C GLU A 259 -19.00 9.76 14.79
N GLN A 260 -19.20 11.05 15.03
CA GLN A 260 -18.37 12.09 14.44
C GLN A 260 -17.00 12.16 15.13
N ARG A 261 -16.04 12.78 14.44
CA ARG A 261 -14.76 13.10 15.07
C ARG A 261 -15.01 14.13 16.16
N ILE A 262 -14.37 13.92 17.31
CA ILE A 262 -14.32 14.92 18.36
C ILE A 262 -13.12 15.84 18.13
N GLY A 263 -13.27 17.12 18.46
CA GLY A 263 -12.20 18.11 18.35
C GLY A 263 -12.62 19.34 17.56
N THR A 264 -11.84 20.40 17.73
CA THR A 264 -11.98 21.64 16.96
C THR A 264 -11.46 21.42 15.54
N GLU A 265 -12.10 22.06 14.56
CA GLU A 265 -11.63 22.11 13.18
C GLU A 265 -10.35 22.97 13.13
N LEU A 266 -9.27 22.45 12.54
CA LEU A 266 -7.94 23.09 12.58
C LEU A 266 -7.52 23.79 11.28
N THR A 267 -8.31 23.72 10.21
CA THR A 267 -8.00 24.27 8.88
C THR A 267 -7.75 25.78 8.91
N LYS A 268 -8.31 26.49 9.90
CA LYS A 268 -8.15 27.94 10.07
C LYS A 268 -7.64 28.35 11.47
N GLU A 269 -7.11 27.41 12.25
CA GLU A 269 -6.74 27.68 13.65
C GLU A 269 -5.65 28.75 13.76
N GLY A 270 -4.74 28.86 12.78
CA GLY A 270 -3.71 29.89 12.72
C GLY A 270 -4.26 31.32 12.54
N SER A 271 -5.52 31.48 12.09
CA SER A 271 -6.16 32.79 11.96
C SER A 271 -7.01 33.21 13.16
N LYS A 272 -7.06 32.38 14.20
CA LYS A 272 -7.84 32.69 15.40
C LYS A 272 -7.18 33.86 16.15
N PRO A 273 -7.88 34.96 16.49
CA PRO A 273 -7.27 36.03 17.27
C PRO A 273 -6.68 35.52 18.61
N ILE A 274 -5.53 36.06 19.04
CA ILE A 274 -4.84 35.65 20.27
C ILE A 274 -5.77 35.74 21.49
N GLU A 275 -6.63 36.76 21.53
CA GLU A 275 -7.59 37.00 22.61
C GLU A 275 -8.67 35.90 22.71
N ARG A 276 -8.77 35.03 21.70
CA ARG A 276 -9.64 33.84 21.69
C ARG A 276 -8.88 32.56 22.03
N LEU A 277 -7.58 32.61 22.28
CA LEU A 277 -6.80 31.51 22.83
C LEU A 277 -6.81 31.61 24.36
N ASP A 278 -7.44 30.64 25.01
CA ASP A 278 -7.51 30.59 26.48
C ASP A 278 -6.23 29.98 27.05
N PHE A 279 -5.28 30.84 27.44
CA PHE A 279 -4.07 30.47 28.20
C PHE A 279 -4.36 30.10 29.66
N ALA A 280 -5.62 30.11 30.08
CA ALA A 280 -6.07 29.72 31.40
C ALA A 280 -5.35 30.51 32.53
N LEU A 281 -4.90 29.82 33.57
CA LEU A 281 -4.18 30.42 34.69
C LEU A 281 -2.72 30.77 34.35
N LEU A 282 -2.29 30.55 33.09
CA LEU A 282 -0.92 30.76 32.64
C LEU A 282 -0.74 32.07 31.85
N GLY A 283 -1.78 32.89 31.67
CA GLY A 283 -1.70 34.13 30.88
C GLY A 283 -0.56 35.06 31.31
N HIS A 284 -0.52 35.45 32.60
CA HIS A 284 0.56 36.30 33.12
C HIS A 284 1.95 35.69 32.96
N GLN A 285 2.09 34.38 33.19
CA GLN A 285 3.36 33.69 32.98
C GLN A 285 3.76 33.70 31.49
N ALA A 286 2.79 33.51 30.58
CA ALA A 286 3.01 33.52 29.14
C ALA A 286 3.45 34.90 28.64
N GLU A 287 2.88 35.97 29.19
CA GLU A 287 3.29 37.34 28.93
C GLU A 287 4.72 37.60 29.43
N GLU A 288 5.01 37.27 30.69
CA GLU A 288 6.32 37.50 31.32
C GLU A 288 7.45 36.71 30.62
N GLU A 289 7.19 35.47 30.22
CA GLU A 289 8.14 34.60 29.54
C GLU A 289 8.14 34.77 28.01
N GLY A 290 7.26 35.62 27.46
CA GLY A 290 7.23 35.97 26.04
C GLY A 290 6.69 34.89 25.09
N TRP A 291 5.84 33.98 25.58
CA TRP A 291 5.22 32.93 24.77
C TRP A 291 3.70 33.07 24.58
N GLU A 292 3.10 34.22 24.93
CA GLU A 292 1.72 34.58 24.59
C GLU A 292 1.54 34.83 23.08
N THR A 293 1.65 33.76 22.29
CA THR A 293 1.59 33.76 20.82
C THR A 293 0.89 32.50 20.33
N HIS A 294 0.49 32.44 19.04
CA HIS A 294 -0.02 31.20 18.43
C HIS A 294 0.96 30.06 18.57
N LYS A 295 2.22 30.30 18.20
CA LYS A 295 3.32 29.36 18.34
C LYS A 295 3.43 28.84 19.77
N GLY A 296 3.54 29.74 20.75
CA GLY A 296 3.67 29.36 22.15
C GLY A 296 2.44 28.59 22.65
N PHE A 297 1.24 29.00 22.27
CA PHE A 297 0.00 28.29 22.62
C PHE A 297 0.00 26.85 22.09
N PHE A 298 0.30 26.66 20.81
CA PHE A 298 0.32 25.35 20.14
C PHE A 298 1.44 24.46 20.68
N GLU A 299 2.66 24.97 20.84
CA GLU A 299 3.79 24.19 21.35
C GLU A 299 3.52 23.64 22.76
N HIS A 300 3.03 24.48 23.67
CA HIS A 300 2.70 24.04 25.03
C HIS A 300 1.54 23.04 25.04
N LYS A 301 0.53 23.24 24.19
CA LYS A 301 -0.62 22.33 24.08
C LYS A 301 -0.25 20.97 23.48
N LEU A 302 0.66 20.95 22.50
CA LEU A 302 1.15 19.73 21.86
C LEU A 302 2.11 18.96 22.77
N ALA A 303 2.92 19.67 23.57
CA ALA A 303 3.81 19.08 24.56
C ALA A 303 3.03 18.50 25.76
N ASP A 304 2.09 19.26 26.30
CA ASP A 304 1.18 18.82 27.37
C ASP A 304 -0.28 19.20 27.04
N PRO A 305 -1.07 18.24 26.55
CA PRO A 305 -2.47 18.49 26.22
C PRO A 305 -3.35 18.90 27.42
N ALA A 306 -2.91 18.73 28.66
CA ALA A 306 -3.60 19.15 29.87
C ALA A 306 -3.12 20.50 30.43
N ILE A 307 -2.13 21.15 29.80
CA ILE A 307 -1.45 22.32 30.37
C ILE A 307 -2.40 23.43 30.85
N TYR A 308 -3.46 23.73 30.10
CA TYR A 308 -4.44 24.78 30.43
C TYR A 308 -5.53 24.36 31.45
N ASP A 309 -5.46 23.11 31.96
CA ASP A 309 -6.21 22.67 33.14
C ASP A 309 -5.37 22.77 34.43
N LYS A 310 -4.07 23.08 34.34
CA LYS A 310 -3.19 23.18 35.51
C LYS A 310 -3.71 24.22 36.50
N GLY A 311 -3.84 23.81 37.77
CA GLY A 311 -4.34 24.66 38.86
C GLY A 311 -5.87 24.85 38.90
N LYS A 312 -6.63 24.27 37.95
CA LYS A 312 -8.10 24.31 37.95
C LYS A 312 -8.68 23.07 38.63
N GLU A 313 -9.66 23.26 39.50
CA GLU A 313 -10.49 22.16 39.99
C GLU A 313 -11.62 21.88 39.00
N LYS A 314 -11.54 20.72 38.33
CA LYS A 314 -12.52 20.29 37.32
C LYS A 314 -12.97 18.87 37.59
N ALA A 315 -14.29 18.66 37.47
CA ALA A 315 -14.84 17.31 37.37
C ALA A 315 -14.27 16.62 36.12
N LYS A 316 -14.18 15.29 36.17
CA LYS A 316 -13.48 14.48 35.16
C LYS A 316 -13.99 14.75 33.74
N GLN A 317 -15.30 14.93 33.57
CA GLN A 317 -15.96 15.18 32.29
C GLN A 317 -15.68 16.57 31.69
N ASP A 318 -15.26 17.53 32.51
CA ASP A 318 -15.02 18.93 32.11
C ASP A 318 -13.54 19.21 31.81
N ARG A 319 -12.68 18.22 32.05
CA ARG A 319 -11.25 18.27 31.72
C ARG A 319 -11.06 18.27 30.20
N LEU A 320 -9.95 18.87 29.78
CA LEU A 320 -9.51 18.83 28.40
C LEU A 320 -9.38 17.38 27.92
N LYS A 321 -9.86 17.12 26.70
CA LYS A 321 -10.00 15.76 26.17
C LYS A 321 -8.88 15.34 25.22
N MET A 322 -8.10 16.31 24.72
CA MET A 322 -7.00 16.03 23.80
C MET A 322 -6.03 15.02 24.44
N PRO A 323 -5.80 13.86 23.78
CA PRO A 323 -4.87 12.86 24.28
C PRO A 323 -3.42 13.25 23.93
N ASN A 324 -2.46 12.57 24.54
CA ASN A 324 -1.04 12.82 24.31
C ASN A 324 -0.51 11.93 23.18
N PHE A 325 -0.06 12.53 22.07
CA PHE A 325 0.52 11.82 20.93
C PHE A 325 2.01 11.49 21.09
N ASN A 326 2.61 11.91 22.20
CA ASN A 326 4.02 11.75 22.53
C ASN A 326 4.96 12.29 21.43
N PHE A 327 4.64 13.48 20.93
CA PHE A 327 5.43 14.15 19.90
C PHE A 327 6.82 14.50 20.41
N SER A 328 7.84 14.26 19.59
CA SER A 328 9.18 14.80 19.83
C SER A 328 9.19 16.31 19.59
N LYS A 329 10.20 17.03 20.07
CA LYS A 329 10.31 18.48 19.80
C LYS A 329 10.28 18.79 18.28
N PRO A 330 11.02 18.08 17.41
CA PRO A 330 10.88 18.25 15.97
C PRO A 330 9.45 18.01 15.43
N ASP A 331 8.72 17.04 15.97
CA ASP A 331 7.32 16.80 15.57
C ASP A 331 6.41 17.95 16.01
N ILE A 332 6.59 18.46 17.23
CA ILE A 332 5.88 19.63 17.75
C ILE A 332 6.12 20.84 16.85
N ASP A 333 7.38 21.08 16.46
CA ASP A 333 7.75 22.20 15.58
C ASP A 333 7.10 22.08 14.21
N ALA A 334 7.10 20.87 13.63
CA ALA A 334 6.47 20.60 12.34
C ALA A 334 4.94 20.78 12.37
N VAL A 335 4.28 20.25 13.40
CA VAL A 335 2.83 20.39 13.58
C VAL A 335 2.46 21.85 13.87
N THR A 336 3.22 22.55 14.71
CA THR A 336 3.01 23.98 15.00
C THR A 336 3.13 24.81 13.73
N THR A 337 4.19 24.59 12.94
CA THR A 337 4.38 25.28 11.65
C THR A 337 3.18 25.06 10.72
N PHE A 338 2.67 23.83 10.66
CA PHE A 338 1.47 23.52 9.88
C PHE A 338 0.22 24.25 10.41
N LEU A 339 0.03 24.32 11.73
CA LEU A 339 -1.10 25.01 12.35
C LEU A 339 -1.04 26.53 12.16
N GLU A 340 0.14 27.13 12.28
CA GLU A 340 0.34 28.56 12.00
C GLU A 340 0.07 28.90 10.54
N GLY A 341 0.38 28.00 9.60
CA GLY A 341 0.04 28.13 8.18
C GLY A 341 -1.42 27.80 7.84
N SER A 342 -2.18 27.21 8.77
CA SER A 342 -3.59 26.87 8.60
C SER A 342 -4.46 28.12 8.84
N VAL A 343 -4.43 29.04 7.88
CA VAL A 343 -5.05 30.36 7.96
C VAL A 343 -6.29 30.50 7.07
N ASP A 344 -7.21 31.37 7.47
CA ASP A 344 -8.28 31.85 6.60
C ASP A 344 -7.70 32.73 5.49
N SER A 345 -7.36 32.10 4.38
CA SER A 345 -6.81 32.82 3.23
C SER A 345 -7.90 33.67 2.58
N THR A 346 -7.78 34.99 2.74
CA THR A 346 -8.57 35.98 1.98
C THR A 346 -8.07 36.15 0.54
N MET A 347 -7.05 35.37 0.13
CA MET A 347 -6.48 35.43 -1.20
C MET A 347 -7.50 34.92 -2.24
N PRO A 348 -7.69 35.64 -3.36
CA PRO A 348 -8.53 35.16 -4.46
C PRO A 348 -8.08 33.80 -5.01
N ALA A 349 -9.04 32.97 -5.46
CA ALA A 349 -8.81 31.63 -6.01
C ALA A 349 -7.67 31.54 -7.05
N ARG A 350 -7.46 32.61 -7.83
CA ARG A 350 -6.40 32.70 -8.85
C ARG A 350 -4.96 32.60 -8.32
N TYR A 351 -4.74 32.85 -7.02
CA TYR A 351 -3.43 32.73 -6.39
C TYR A 351 -3.14 31.31 -5.89
N PHE A 352 -4.16 30.44 -5.83
CA PHE A 352 -3.96 29.05 -5.48
C PHE A 352 -3.46 28.28 -6.70
N PHE A 353 -2.44 27.46 -6.49
CA PHE A 353 -1.92 26.58 -7.53
C PHE A 353 -2.88 25.41 -7.77
N ALA A 354 -3.81 25.61 -8.69
CA ALA A 354 -4.76 24.61 -9.17
C ALA A 354 -4.59 24.42 -10.68
N PRO A 355 -3.50 23.74 -11.12
CA PRO A 355 -3.30 23.51 -12.55
C PRO A 355 -4.43 22.65 -13.12
N ALA A 356 -4.77 22.88 -14.39
CA ALA A 356 -5.74 22.07 -15.14
C ALA A 356 -5.07 21.20 -16.23
N ASP A 357 -3.74 21.15 -16.22
CA ASP A 357 -2.91 20.39 -17.17
C ASP A 357 -2.26 19.18 -16.48
N GLN A 358 -1.23 18.60 -17.11
CA GLN A 358 -0.48 17.44 -16.59
C GLN A 358 0.06 17.64 -15.16
N ARG A 359 0.23 18.88 -14.68
CA ARG A 359 0.65 19.14 -13.29
C ARG A 359 -0.42 18.70 -12.29
N GLN A 360 -1.70 18.74 -12.66
CA GLN A 360 -2.77 18.18 -11.84
C GLN A 360 -2.63 16.67 -11.68
N ASP A 361 -2.35 15.96 -12.79
CA ASP A 361 -2.12 14.52 -12.79
C ASP A 361 -0.93 14.13 -11.90
N ILE A 362 0.12 14.97 -11.88
CA ILE A 362 1.26 14.78 -11.00
C ILE A 362 0.83 14.91 -9.51
N ILE A 363 0.09 15.97 -9.17
CA ILE A 363 -0.38 16.19 -7.79
C ILE A 363 -1.30 15.05 -7.34
N GLU A 364 -2.29 14.67 -8.14
CA GLU A 364 -3.25 13.63 -7.81
C GLU A 364 -2.60 12.25 -7.68
N GLY A 365 -1.65 11.93 -8.57
CA GLY A 365 -0.90 10.68 -8.49
C GLY A 365 -0.06 10.56 -7.22
N TRP A 366 0.54 11.67 -6.75
CA TRP A 366 1.32 11.67 -5.51
C TRP A 366 0.50 11.24 -4.29
N TRP A 367 -0.78 11.61 -4.23
CA TRP A 367 -1.67 11.15 -3.15
C TRP A 367 -1.81 9.63 -3.14
N VAL A 368 -1.99 9.01 -4.31
CA VAL A 368 -2.12 7.55 -4.44
C VAL A 368 -0.79 6.85 -4.15
N VAL A 369 0.32 7.35 -4.72
CA VAL A 369 1.68 6.83 -4.49
C VAL A 369 2.03 6.83 -2.99
N ARG A 370 1.67 7.88 -2.27
CA ARG A 370 1.87 7.98 -0.80
C ARG A 370 0.90 7.10 -0.03
N LYS A 371 -0.38 7.04 -0.43
CA LYS A 371 -1.41 6.21 0.22
C LYS A 371 -1.03 4.73 0.28
N TYR A 372 -0.37 4.22 -0.75
CA TYR A 372 0.00 2.80 -0.87
C TYR A 372 1.51 2.55 -0.69
N ASN A 373 2.27 3.56 -0.23
CA ASN A 373 3.69 3.46 0.06
C ASN A 373 4.54 2.92 -1.11
N CYS A 374 4.22 3.29 -2.36
CA CYS A 374 4.95 2.76 -3.52
C CYS A 374 6.46 3.10 -3.45
N MET A 375 6.80 4.23 -2.81
CA MET A 375 8.18 4.67 -2.59
C MET A 375 8.98 3.82 -1.61
N GLY A 376 8.32 3.01 -0.77
CA GLY A 376 8.99 2.05 0.10
C GLY A 376 9.72 0.96 -0.67
N CYS A 377 9.15 0.57 -1.83
CA CYS A 377 9.73 -0.42 -2.75
C CYS A 377 10.46 0.24 -3.92
N HIS A 378 9.82 1.20 -4.57
CA HIS A 378 10.21 1.73 -5.87
C HIS A 378 10.80 3.13 -5.78
N ARG A 379 11.84 3.40 -6.57
CA ARG A 379 12.28 4.78 -6.84
C ARG A 379 11.34 5.41 -7.87
N VAL A 380 10.71 6.53 -7.52
CA VAL A 380 9.76 7.26 -8.38
C VAL A 380 10.38 8.56 -8.89
N HIS A 381 11.34 9.12 -8.16
CA HIS A 381 12.15 10.28 -8.59
C HIS A 381 13.64 10.06 -8.34
N VAL A 382 14.48 10.87 -8.98
CA VAL A 382 15.94 10.81 -8.84
C VAL A 382 16.33 11.18 -7.40
N GLY A 383 17.36 10.50 -6.88
CA GLY A 383 17.87 10.72 -5.51
C GLY A 383 17.05 10.09 -4.39
N GLN A 384 15.95 9.39 -4.71
CA GLN A 384 15.13 8.70 -3.71
C GLN A 384 15.79 7.41 -3.22
N THR A 385 15.90 7.23 -1.91
CA THR A 385 16.26 5.96 -1.25
C THR A 385 15.00 5.16 -0.94
N THR A 386 15.00 3.86 -1.24
CA THR A 386 13.89 2.95 -0.86
C THR A 386 14.26 2.17 0.40
N ILE A 387 13.30 1.47 1.01
CA ILE A 387 13.61 0.61 2.16
C ILE A 387 14.59 -0.51 1.77
N PHE A 388 14.47 -1.04 0.54
CA PHE A 388 15.40 -2.05 0.02
C PHE A 388 16.84 -1.56 -0.11
N ASP A 389 17.08 -0.26 -0.27
CA ASP A 389 18.44 0.28 -0.28
C ASP A 389 19.10 0.27 1.11
N THR A 390 18.28 0.28 2.17
CA THR A 390 18.74 0.32 3.58
C THR A 390 18.86 -1.07 4.21
N MET A 391 18.24 -2.09 3.62
CA MET A 391 18.25 -3.44 4.18
C MET A 391 19.56 -4.16 3.89
N THR A 392 20.17 -4.72 4.92
CA THR A 392 21.48 -5.41 4.86
C THR A 392 21.51 -6.49 3.77
N ARG A 393 20.46 -7.30 3.67
CA ARG A 393 20.37 -8.38 2.66
C ARG A 393 20.49 -7.85 1.24
N TYR A 394 19.86 -6.72 0.92
CA TYR A 394 19.85 -6.13 -0.43
C TYR A 394 21.06 -5.24 -0.72
N GLN A 395 22.04 -5.20 0.19
CA GLN A 395 23.37 -4.62 -0.06
C GLN A 395 24.38 -5.69 -0.47
N ASP A 396 24.06 -6.96 -0.27
CA ASP A 396 24.85 -8.09 -0.75
C ASP A 396 24.88 -8.11 -2.30
N PRO A 397 26.06 -8.28 -2.95
CA PRO A 397 26.17 -8.38 -4.40
C PRO A 397 25.21 -9.39 -5.04
N ASP A 398 24.92 -10.50 -4.38
CA ASP A 398 24.02 -11.55 -4.90
C ASP A 398 22.54 -11.12 -4.87
N TRP A 399 22.20 -10.08 -4.11
CA TRP A 399 20.85 -9.56 -3.92
C TRP A 399 20.61 -8.17 -4.54
N LEU A 400 21.64 -7.54 -5.12
CA LEU A 400 21.50 -6.21 -5.73
C LEU A 400 20.43 -6.19 -6.83
N GLU A 401 20.41 -7.21 -7.68
CA GLU A 401 19.42 -7.35 -8.77
C GLU A 401 18.05 -7.87 -8.29
N GLN A 402 17.90 -8.20 -7.00
CA GLN A 402 16.63 -8.63 -6.40
C GLN A 402 15.78 -7.46 -5.90
N LYS A 403 16.27 -6.21 -6.04
CA LYS A 403 15.55 -5.01 -5.66
C LYS A 403 14.34 -4.77 -6.57
N PRO A 404 13.23 -4.19 -6.06
CA PRO A 404 12.13 -3.76 -6.90
C PRO A 404 12.59 -2.77 -7.99
N PRO A 405 11.99 -2.80 -9.18
CA PRO A 405 12.42 -1.97 -10.29
C PRO A 405 12.19 -0.48 -10.01
N THR A 406 13.04 0.38 -10.56
CA THR A 406 12.79 1.83 -10.61
C THR A 406 11.59 2.13 -11.51
N LEU A 407 10.73 3.05 -11.04
CA LEU A 407 9.58 3.60 -11.78
C LEU A 407 9.88 4.99 -12.35
N ILE A 408 11.14 5.45 -12.26
CA ILE A 408 11.60 6.65 -12.96
C ILE A 408 11.46 6.40 -14.47
N GLY A 409 10.72 7.28 -15.15
CA GLY A 409 10.43 7.15 -16.58
C GLY A 409 9.48 6.01 -16.92
N GLU A 410 8.69 5.49 -15.97
CA GLU A 410 7.76 4.37 -16.22
C GLU A 410 6.75 4.71 -17.32
N GLY A 411 6.24 5.95 -17.37
CA GLY A 411 5.34 6.38 -18.44
C GLY A 411 5.96 6.16 -19.82
N ALA A 412 7.19 6.64 -20.02
CA ALA A 412 7.94 6.42 -21.26
C ALA A 412 8.21 4.95 -21.56
N ARG A 413 8.29 4.09 -20.53
CA ARG A 413 8.66 2.68 -20.65
C ARG A 413 7.51 1.81 -21.12
N VAL A 414 6.34 1.95 -20.51
CA VAL A 414 5.25 0.99 -20.68
C VAL A 414 4.03 1.57 -21.38
N ASN A 415 3.27 0.70 -22.04
CA ASN A 415 1.95 1.04 -22.58
C ASN A 415 0.98 1.34 -21.42
N PRO A 416 0.26 2.48 -21.43
CA PRO A 416 -0.72 2.83 -20.40
C PRO A 416 -1.82 1.78 -20.20
N ASP A 417 -2.33 1.15 -21.27
CA ASP A 417 -3.37 0.14 -21.19
C ASP A 417 -2.87 -1.14 -20.52
N TRP A 418 -1.64 -1.52 -20.84
CA TRP A 418 -0.97 -2.61 -20.15
C TRP A 418 -0.74 -2.29 -18.67
N LEU A 419 -0.34 -1.06 -18.33
CA LEU A 419 -0.11 -0.65 -16.95
C LEU A 419 -1.40 -0.70 -16.13
N MET A 420 -2.54 -0.30 -16.70
CA MET A 420 -3.85 -0.47 -16.06
C MET A 420 -4.14 -1.94 -15.73
N GLY A 421 -3.91 -2.85 -16.69
CA GLY A 421 -4.07 -4.30 -16.47
C GLY A 421 -3.13 -4.86 -15.42
N PHE A 422 -1.84 -4.45 -15.45
CA PHE A 422 -0.83 -4.90 -14.51
C PHE A 422 -1.10 -4.43 -13.08
N LEU A 423 -1.55 -3.18 -12.88
CA LEU A 423 -1.91 -2.67 -11.56
C LEU A 423 -3.12 -3.39 -10.94
N ASN A 424 -4.03 -3.90 -11.77
CA ASN A 424 -5.14 -4.75 -11.34
C ASN A 424 -4.69 -6.17 -10.97
N ASN A 425 -3.87 -6.80 -11.81
CA ASN A 425 -3.35 -8.14 -11.58
C ASN A 425 -1.85 -8.26 -11.94
N PRO A 426 -0.94 -8.02 -10.97
CA PRO A 426 0.50 -8.12 -11.21
C PRO A 426 1.00 -9.51 -11.59
N ALA A 427 0.22 -10.58 -11.36
CA ALA A 427 0.58 -11.94 -11.76
C ALA A 427 0.40 -12.19 -13.27
N LEU A 428 -0.37 -11.34 -13.96
CA LEU A 428 -0.73 -11.47 -15.37
C LEU A 428 -1.32 -12.86 -15.71
N SER A 429 -2.06 -13.43 -14.76
CA SER A 429 -2.75 -14.71 -14.89
C SER A 429 -3.86 -14.80 -13.87
N ASP A 430 -4.99 -15.37 -14.27
CA ASP A 430 -6.12 -15.63 -13.37
C ASP A 430 -6.04 -17.02 -12.72
N LYS A 431 -5.15 -17.88 -13.21
CA LYS A 431 -4.98 -19.27 -12.74
C LYS A 431 -3.74 -19.47 -11.89
N ASP A 432 -2.70 -18.69 -12.16
CA ASP A 432 -1.37 -18.82 -11.58
C ASP A 432 -0.96 -17.46 -10.98
N THR A 433 -1.43 -17.24 -9.75
CA THR A 433 -1.46 -15.92 -9.12
C THR A 433 -0.37 -15.72 -8.07
N ASP A 434 0.23 -16.77 -7.51
CA ASP A 434 1.22 -16.71 -6.43
C ASP A 434 2.65 -16.35 -6.89
N ARG A 435 2.74 -15.54 -7.94
CA ARG A 435 3.98 -15.05 -8.55
C ARG A 435 3.82 -13.67 -9.16
N ASP A 436 4.93 -13.15 -9.69
CA ASP A 436 4.92 -11.98 -10.56
C ASP A 436 4.73 -12.39 -12.03
N GLY A 437 4.04 -11.55 -12.81
CA GLY A 437 3.80 -11.81 -14.23
C GLY A 437 5.02 -11.56 -15.10
N VAL A 438 5.76 -10.48 -14.81
CA VAL A 438 6.87 -9.98 -15.64
C VAL A 438 8.23 -10.46 -15.15
N ARG A 439 8.48 -10.39 -13.84
CA ARG A 439 9.80 -10.64 -13.23
C ARG A 439 9.74 -11.80 -12.24
N ARG A 440 9.49 -13.02 -12.76
CA ARG A 440 9.34 -14.24 -11.94
C ARG A 440 10.60 -14.61 -11.13
N TYR A 441 11.75 -14.09 -11.55
CA TYR A 441 13.05 -14.30 -10.91
C TYR A 441 13.27 -13.44 -9.67
N LEU A 442 12.39 -12.45 -9.40
CA LEU A 442 12.46 -11.67 -8.17
C LEU A 442 11.86 -12.44 -7.00
N HIS A 443 12.54 -12.44 -5.87
CA HIS A 443 11.98 -12.97 -4.63
C HIS A 443 10.90 -12.04 -4.05
N ALA A 444 11.12 -10.72 -4.15
CA ALA A 444 10.13 -9.70 -3.81
C ALA A 444 9.00 -9.70 -4.83
N ARG A 445 7.75 -9.68 -4.34
CA ARG A 445 6.56 -9.69 -5.19
C ARG A 445 6.01 -8.29 -5.36
N MET A 446 5.66 -7.90 -6.58
CA MET A 446 4.82 -6.72 -6.79
C MET A 446 3.43 -7.00 -6.18
N PRO A 447 2.99 -6.31 -5.12
CA PRO A 447 1.78 -6.67 -4.41
C PRO A 447 0.51 -6.35 -5.21
N THR A 448 -0.57 -7.12 -4.98
CA THR A 448 -1.91 -6.78 -5.49
C THR A 448 -2.57 -5.81 -4.53
N PHE A 449 -2.57 -4.53 -4.93
CA PHE A 449 -3.36 -3.50 -4.28
C PHE A 449 -4.78 -3.50 -4.84
N SER A 450 -5.77 -3.28 -3.98
CA SER A 450 -7.16 -3.17 -4.40
C SER A 450 -7.54 -1.74 -4.70
N PHE A 451 -6.89 -1.19 -5.72
CA PHE A 451 -7.19 0.14 -6.22
C PHE A 451 -8.65 0.23 -6.68
N SER A 452 -9.21 1.42 -6.59
CA SER A 452 -10.37 1.80 -7.41
C SER A 452 -9.93 2.10 -8.84
N ASP A 453 -10.87 2.08 -9.78
CA ASP A 453 -10.60 2.49 -11.17
C ASP A 453 -10.10 3.94 -11.25
N GLY A 454 -10.58 4.80 -10.34
CA GLY A 454 -10.13 6.18 -10.18
C GLY A 454 -8.66 6.26 -9.76
N GLU A 455 -8.23 5.45 -8.80
CA GLU A 455 -6.83 5.38 -8.37
C GLU A 455 -5.91 4.82 -9.45
N ILE A 456 -6.33 3.77 -10.17
CA ILE A 456 -5.55 3.23 -11.30
C ILE A 456 -5.36 4.31 -12.37
N ARG A 457 -6.44 5.00 -12.75
CA ARG A 457 -6.38 6.11 -13.71
C ARG A 457 -5.41 7.20 -13.25
N LYS A 458 -5.47 7.60 -11.98
CA LYS A 458 -4.55 8.60 -11.40
C LYS A 458 -3.09 8.15 -11.47
N ILE A 459 -2.78 6.90 -11.12
CA ILE A 459 -1.41 6.36 -11.20
C ILE A 459 -0.89 6.33 -12.64
N VAL A 460 -1.72 5.90 -13.59
CA VAL A 460 -1.32 5.83 -15.01
C VAL A 460 -1.06 7.22 -15.56
N ARG A 461 -1.99 8.15 -15.37
CA ARG A 461 -1.84 9.55 -15.81
C ARG A 461 -0.64 10.23 -15.14
N PHE A 462 -0.38 9.92 -13.88
CA PHE A 462 0.80 10.40 -13.16
C PHE A 462 2.11 10.00 -13.86
N PHE A 463 2.30 8.72 -14.19
CA PHE A 463 3.51 8.27 -14.87
C PHE A 463 3.62 8.82 -16.30
N GLN A 464 2.49 8.94 -17.01
CA GLN A 464 2.43 9.58 -18.32
C GLN A 464 2.88 11.05 -18.24
N ALA A 465 2.35 11.81 -17.28
CA ALA A 465 2.68 13.21 -17.04
C ALA A 465 4.15 13.41 -16.65
N LEU A 466 4.68 12.58 -15.74
CA LEU A 466 6.11 12.59 -15.38
C LEU A 466 7.03 12.33 -16.58
N SER A 467 6.53 11.62 -17.59
CA SER A 467 7.26 11.30 -18.81
C SER A 467 6.90 12.21 -19.99
N SER A 468 6.11 13.27 -19.76
CA SER A 468 5.61 14.19 -20.79
C SER A 468 4.97 13.48 -21.99
N GLN A 469 4.22 12.41 -21.73
CA GLN A 469 3.51 11.70 -22.79
C GLN A 469 2.28 12.47 -23.27
N SER A 470 1.91 12.27 -24.53
CA SER A 470 0.68 12.82 -25.08
C SER A 470 -0.55 12.19 -24.40
N ALA A 471 -1.57 13.02 -24.20
CA ALA A 471 -2.90 12.59 -23.78
C ALA A 471 -3.92 13.06 -24.85
N PRO A 472 -4.63 12.15 -25.55
CA PRO A 472 -4.61 10.70 -25.40
C PRO A 472 -3.27 10.06 -25.82
N PHE A 473 -3.00 8.87 -25.29
CA PHE A 473 -1.86 8.06 -25.71
C PHE A 473 -2.07 7.55 -27.14
N ILE A 474 -1.03 7.66 -27.97
CA ILE A 474 -1.04 7.16 -29.34
C ILE A 474 0.11 6.16 -29.47
N ALA A 475 -0.24 4.89 -29.68
CA ALA A 475 0.76 3.84 -29.85
C ALA A 475 1.55 4.08 -31.15
N GLN A 476 2.88 3.96 -31.07
CA GLN A 476 3.74 4.02 -32.24
C GLN A 476 3.48 2.81 -33.14
N GLN A 477 3.10 3.05 -34.40
CA GLN A 477 3.00 2.00 -35.41
C GLN A 477 4.40 1.63 -35.91
N LEU A 478 4.70 0.33 -35.92
CA LEU A 478 5.95 -0.21 -36.43
C LEU A 478 5.73 -0.90 -37.77
N ASP A 479 6.69 -0.77 -38.69
CA ASP A 479 6.65 -1.46 -39.97
C ASP A 479 6.76 -2.98 -39.79
N PRO A 480 5.96 -3.79 -40.51
CA PRO A 480 6.04 -5.25 -40.47
C PRO A 480 7.40 -5.73 -40.96
N LEU A 481 7.98 -6.76 -40.34
CA LEU A 481 9.25 -7.33 -40.79
C LEU A 481 9.04 -8.11 -42.09
N THR A 482 9.94 -7.91 -43.06
CA THR A 482 10.04 -8.85 -44.19
C THR A 482 10.57 -10.20 -43.72
N ASP A 483 10.40 -11.26 -44.51
CA ASP A 483 10.93 -12.59 -44.16
C ASP A 483 12.45 -12.60 -44.04
N GLN A 484 13.13 -11.82 -44.88
CA GLN A 484 14.57 -11.61 -44.80
C GLN A 484 14.94 -10.88 -43.50
N GLU A 485 14.26 -9.78 -43.17
CA GLU A 485 14.48 -9.03 -41.93
C GLU A 485 14.23 -9.90 -40.69
N ARG A 486 13.17 -10.72 -40.69
CA ARG A 486 12.88 -11.67 -39.62
C ARG A 486 14.00 -12.70 -39.45
N THR A 487 14.52 -13.23 -40.56
CA THR A 487 15.63 -14.20 -40.54
C THR A 487 16.92 -13.57 -40.04
N MET A 488 17.24 -12.35 -40.49
CA MET A 488 18.41 -11.58 -40.00
C MET A 488 18.30 -11.31 -38.49
N ALA A 489 17.16 -10.76 -38.04
CA ALA A 489 16.91 -10.47 -36.64
C ALA A 489 17.03 -11.73 -35.78
N ARG A 490 16.43 -12.85 -36.22
CA ARG A 490 16.53 -14.15 -35.56
C ARG A 490 17.98 -14.58 -35.35
N GLN A 491 18.78 -14.57 -36.43
CA GLN A 491 20.18 -15.00 -36.37
C GLN A 491 21.02 -14.11 -35.45
N LEU A 492 20.76 -12.80 -35.43
CA LEU A 492 21.45 -11.88 -34.52
C LEU A 492 21.03 -12.12 -33.06
N PHE A 493 19.73 -12.31 -32.82
CA PHE A 493 19.12 -12.51 -31.51
C PHE A 493 19.60 -13.76 -30.78
N THR A 494 20.05 -14.77 -31.52
CA THR A 494 20.64 -16.01 -30.98
C THR A 494 22.14 -16.14 -31.28
N SER A 495 22.79 -15.07 -31.74
CA SER A 495 24.22 -15.09 -32.07
C SER A 495 25.08 -15.20 -30.80
N GLN A 496 26.33 -15.65 -30.94
CA GLN A 496 27.29 -15.65 -29.84
C GLN A 496 27.57 -14.23 -29.30
N GLY A 497 27.48 -13.21 -30.15
CA GLY A 497 27.66 -11.81 -29.75
C GLY A 497 26.47 -11.22 -29.00
N ALA A 498 25.26 -11.75 -29.21
CA ALA A 498 24.04 -11.28 -28.56
C ALA A 498 23.11 -12.46 -28.19
N PRO A 499 23.50 -13.33 -27.24
CA PRO A 499 22.71 -14.50 -26.85
C PRO A 499 21.56 -14.08 -25.93
N CYS A 500 20.54 -13.41 -26.48
CA CYS A 500 19.47 -12.77 -25.72
C CYS A 500 18.75 -13.76 -24.78
N LEU A 501 18.52 -14.98 -25.28
CA LEU A 501 17.84 -16.04 -24.53
C LEU A 501 18.69 -16.66 -23.42
N LYS A 502 19.98 -16.31 -23.27
CA LYS A 502 20.81 -16.79 -22.14
C LYS A 502 20.36 -16.18 -20.81
N CYS A 503 19.87 -14.94 -20.84
CA CYS A 503 19.46 -14.21 -19.63
C CYS A 503 17.94 -14.01 -19.55
N HIS A 504 17.27 -13.87 -20.70
CA HIS A 504 15.83 -13.68 -20.75
C HIS A 504 15.06 -14.98 -20.60
N MET A 505 13.95 -14.93 -19.87
CA MET A 505 13.04 -16.06 -19.70
C MET A 505 12.51 -16.59 -21.04
N THR A 506 12.36 -17.91 -21.12
CA THR A 506 11.90 -18.65 -22.30
C THR A 506 10.61 -19.43 -22.06
N GLY A 507 10.10 -19.46 -20.82
CA GLY A 507 8.99 -20.32 -20.42
C GLY A 507 9.41 -21.77 -20.14
N ASP A 508 10.70 -22.09 -20.28
CA ASP A 508 11.28 -23.34 -19.80
C ASP A 508 11.63 -23.22 -18.32
N ALA A 509 11.08 -24.10 -17.47
CA ALA A 509 11.25 -23.99 -16.02
C ALA A 509 12.72 -24.09 -15.56
N LYS A 510 13.56 -24.89 -16.24
CA LYS A 510 14.97 -25.05 -15.86
C LYS A 510 15.78 -23.81 -16.21
N HIS A 511 15.50 -23.22 -17.37
CA HIS A 511 16.11 -21.97 -17.80
C HIS A 511 15.63 -20.79 -16.95
N ASP A 512 14.32 -20.65 -16.80
CA ASP A 512 13.68 -19.51 -16.12
C ASP A 512 14.08 -19.44 -14.63
N ALA A 513 14.43 -20.56 -14.00
CA ALA A 513 14.97 -20.58 -12.64
C ALA A 513 16.30 -19.83 -12.47
N LYS A 514 17.03 -19.59 -13.56
CA LYS A 514 18.31 -18.84 -13.58
C LYS A 514 18.22 -17.55 -14.41
N ALA A 515 17.07 -17.29 -15.02
CA ALA A 515 16.87 -16.10 -15.82
C ALA A 515 16.89 -14.85 -14.94
N THR A 516 17.41 -13.76 -15.48
CA THR A 516 17.50 -12.45 -14.81
C THR A 516 16.76 -11.36 -15.56
N ALA A 517 16.08 -11.71 -16.65
CA ALA A 517 15.37 -10.76 -17.49
C ALA A 517 14.00 -11.30 -17.98
N PRO A 518 13.01 -10.41 -18.21
CA PRO A 518 11.66 -10.80 -18.60
C PRO A 518 11.57 -11.56 -19.92
N ASN A 519 10.51 -12.34 -20.10
CA ASN A 519 10.20 -13.01 -21.37
C ASN A 519 9.85 -11.97 -22.46
N PHE A 520 10.33 -12.16 -23.69
CA PHE A 520 10.03 -11.26 -24.80
C PHE A 520 8.59 -11.34 -25.30
N THR A 521 7.82 -12.39 -24.99
CA THR A 521 6.42 -12.51 -25.40
C THR A 521 5.53 -11.38 -24.86
N VAL A 522 5.90 -10.76 -23.73
CA VAL A 522 5.14 -9.63 -23.17
C VAL A 522 5.57 -8.28 -23.75
N ALA A 523 6.64 -8.23 -24.55
CA ALA A 523 7.27 -6.97 -24.97
C ALA A 523 6.33 -6.08 -25.79
N LYS A 524 5.61 -6.66 -26.76
CA LYS A 524 4.68 -5.94 -27.65
C LYS A 524 3.57 -5.22 -26.88
N GLU A 525 2.98 -5.91 -25.91
CA GLU A 525 1.86 -5.39 -25.12
C GLU A 525 2.35 -4.41 -24.06
N ARG A 526 3.51 -4.71 -23.45
CA ARG A 526 4.04 -3.98 -22.31
C ARG A 526 4.83 -2.74 -22.68
N LEU A 527 5.78 -2.82 -23.60
CA LEU A 527 6.83 -1.81 -23.78
C LEU A 527 6.46 -0.79 -24.86
N GLN A 528 7.12 0.37 -24.82
CA GLN A 528 7.08 1.34 -25.92
C GLN A 528 8.31 1.21 -26.83
N PRO A 529 8.18 1.21 -28.17
CA PRO A 529 9.31 0.95 -29.06
C PRO A 529 10.45 1.96 -28.91
N GLY A 530 10.13 3.25 -28.80
CA GLY A 530 11.13 4.31 -28.60
C GLY A 530 11.91 4.16 -27.29
N TRP A 531 11.28 3.67 -26.22
CA TRP A 531 11.98 3.33 -24.98
C TRP A 531 12.84 2.08 -25.13
N THR A 532 12.31 1.04 -25.76
CA THR A 532 13.03 -0.21 -26.01
C THR A 532 14.30 0.04 -26.82
N LYS A 533 14.25 0.90 -27.84
CA LYS A 533 15.43 1.30 -28.62
C LYS A 533 16.50 1.93 -27.71
N ARG A 534 16.12 2.91 -26.88
CA ARG A 534 17.06 3.54 -25.94
C ARG A 534 17.63 2.53 -24.94
N TRP A 535 16.80 1.63 -24.43
CA TRP A 535 17.21 0.60 -23.49
C TRP A 535 18.27 -0.35 -24.06
N ILE A 536 18.09 -0.86 -25.29
CA ILE A 536 19.08 -1.79 -25.88
C ILE A 536 20.37 -1.11 -26.35
N LEU A 537 20.35 0.21 -26.54
CA LEU A 537 21.55 0.98 -26.92
C LEU A 537 22.45 1.23 -25.71
N ASP A 538 21.88 1.66 -24.58
CA ASP A 538 22.63 1.93 -23.35
C ASP A 538 21.80 1.66 -22.08
N PRO A 539 21.67 0.38 -21.67
CA PRO A 539 20.95 0.00 -20.46
C PRO A 539 21.55 0.60 -19.18
N ALA A 540 22.88 0.69 -19.09
CA ALA A 540 23.57 1.16 -17.88
C ALA A 540 23.33 2.65 -17.62
N MET A 541 23.18 3.46 -18.67
CA MET A 541 22.77 4.86 -18.55
C MET A 541 21.35 5.01 -18.00
N MET A 542 20.44 4.09 -18.34
CA MET A 542 19.04 4.14 -17.91
C MET A 542 18.79 3.50 -16.55
N SER A 543 19.53 2.44 -16.23
CA SER A 543 19.46 1.71 -14.96
C SER A 543 20.87 1.28 -14.56
N PRO A 544 21.62 2.14 -13.84
CA PRO A 544 22.96 1.82 -13.38
C PRO A 544 22.99 0.51 -12.59
N GLY A 545 23.96 -0.36 -12.92
CA GLY A 545 24.13 -1.68 -12.28
C GLY A 545 23.33 -2.82 -12.92
N THR A 546 22.47 -2.56 -13.91
CA THR A 546 21.65 -3.60 -14.54
C THR A 546 22.47 -4.72 -15.17
N ALA A 547 21.96 -5.96 -15.07
CA ALA A 547 22.53 -7.13 -15.75
C ALA A 547 22.49 -7.07 -17.29
N MET A 548 21.69 -6.17 -17.90
CA MET A 548 21.62 -6.03 -19.36
C MET A 548 22.93 -5.41 -19.90
N PRO A 549 23.65 -6.07 -20.84
CA PRO A 549 24.93 -5.58 -21.33
C PRO A 549 24.76 -4.29 -22.14
N SER A 550 25.67 -3.34 -21.89
CA SER A 550 25.82 -2.12 -22.70
C SER A 550 26.82 -2.33 -23.83
N GLY A 551 26.79 -1.48 -24.85
CA GLY A 551 27.73 -1.55 -25.97
C GLY A 551 27.42 -2.64 -27.01
N LEU A 552 26.22 -3.23 -26.99
CA LEU A 552 25.75 -4.15 -28.04
C LEU A 552 25.71 -3.48 -29.41
N PHE A 553 25.52 -2.16 -29.45
CA PHE A 553 25.47 -1.38 -30.67
C PHE A 553 26.50 -0.25 -30.62
N ARG A 554 26.99 0.10 -31.80
CA ARG A 554 27.85 1.27 -32.03
C ARG A 554 27.26 2.12 -33.15
N LYS A 555 27.60 3.40 -33.16
CA LYS A 555 27.17 4.32 -34.21
C LYS A 555 28.03 4.10 -35.47
N ASP A 556 27.38 4.09 -36.63
CA ASP A 556 28.00 4.02 -37.97
C ASP A 556 27.29 5.04 -38.87
N GLY A 557 27.88 6.23 -39.01
CA GLY A 557 27.18 7.40 -39.58
C GLY A 557 25.95 7.76 -38.74
N ASP A 558 24.77 7.76 -39.37
CA ASP A 558 23.49 8.08 -38.72
C ASP A 558 22.71 6.87 -38.19
N ARG A 559 23.21 5.65 -38.41
CA ARG A 559 22.56 4.41 -37.98
C ARG A 559 23.29 3.74 -36.82
N TRP A 560 22.55 2.95 -36.06
CA TRP A 560 23.11 2.03 -35.07
C TRP A 560 23.34 0.66 -35.71
N VAL A 561 24.56 0.16 -35.61
CA VAL A 561 24.95 -1.18 -36.08
C VAL A 561 25.41 -2.02 -34.89
N PHE A 562 25.23 -3.33 -35.00
CA PHE A 562 25.70 -4.26 -33.98
C PHE A 562 27.23 -4.15 -33.84
N ALA A 563 27.71 -4.10 -32.60
CA ALA A 563 29.14 -3.88 -32.32
C ALA A 563 29.98 -5.15 -32.50
N GLY A 564 29.39 -6.33 -32.25
CA GLY A 564 30.04 -7.62 -32.43
C GLY A 564 29.97 -8.17 -33.86
N PRO A 565 30.43 -9.42 -34.08
CA PRO A 565 30.34 -10.06 -35.39
C PRO A 565 28.87 -10.27 -35.78
N THR A 566 28.50 -9.80 -36.97
CA THR A 566 27.15 -10.00 -37.52
C THR A 566 27.09 -11.30 -38.33
N PRO A 567 25.95 -12.02 -38.32
CA PRO A 567 25.72 -13.13 -39.24
C PRO A 567 25.86 -12.72 -40.71
N ALA A 568 26.23 -13.65 -41.59
CA ALA A 568 26.42 -13.39 -43.02
C ALA A 568 25.16 -12.83 -43.72
N SER A 569 23.98 -13.07 -43.16
CA SER A 569 22.71 -12.51 -43.65
C SER A 569 22.64 -10.98 -43.60
N PHE A 570 23.48 -10.33 -42.79
CA PHE A 570 23.59 -8.87 -42.70
C PHE A 570 24.43 -8.24 -43.82
N ASN A 571 25.08 -9.05 -44.68
CA ASN A 571 25.84 -8.53 -45.81
C ASN A 571 24.94 -7.72 -46.74
N GLY A 572 25.26 -6.43 -46.92
CA GLY A 572 24.47 -5.51 -47.73
C GLY A 572 23.23 -4.93 -47.03
N TYR A 573 23.01 -5.23 -45.74
CA TYR A 573 21.93 -4.59 -44.98
C TYR A 573 22.30 -3.15 -44.61
N THR A 574 21.52 -2.18 -45.12
CA THR A 574 21.82 -0.75 -45.00
C THR A 574 21.04 -0.04 -43.91
N LYS A 575 19.94 -0.62 -43.42
CA LYS A 575 19.10 -0.02 -42.36
C LYS A 575 19.72 -0.17 -40.97
N ASP A 576 19.10 0.47 -39.98
CA ASP A 576 19.50 0.44 -38.57
C ASP A 576 19.26 -0.96 -37.95
N HIS A 577 20.28 -1.51 -37.29
CA HIS A 577 20.24 -2.85 -36.68
C HIS A 577 19.47 -2.84 -35.35
N ALA A 578 19.51 -1.74 -34.60
CA ALA A 578 18.76 -1.62 -33.36
C ALA A 578 17.25 -1.54 -33.66
N ASP A 579 16.86 -0.79 -34.69
CA ASP A 579 15.46 -0.74 -35.16
C ASP A 579 14.97 -2.09 -35.66
N LEU A 580 15.82 -2.86 -36.36
CA LEU A 580 15.50 -4.22 -36.78
C LEU A 580 15.16 -5.12 -35.58
N LEU A 581 16.00 -5.09 -34.53
CA LEU A 581 15.77 -5.88 -33.32
C LEU A 581 14.56 -5.40 -32.52
N VAL A 582 14.32 -4.09 -32.42
CA VAL A 582 13.10 -3.56 -31.79
C VAL A 582 11.85 -4.04 -32.54
N ARG A 583 11.81 -3.93 -33.87
CA ARG A 583 10.69 -4.44 -34.67
C ARG A 583 10.49 -5.94 -34.48
N TYR A 584 11.57 -6.70 -34.36
CA TYR A 584 11.53 -8.13 -34.07
C TYR A 584 10.96 -8.44 -32.67
N MET A 585 11.40 -7.74 -31.63
CA MET A 585 10.88 -7.89 -30.27
C MET A 585 9.38 -7.58 -30.19
N PHE A 586 8.88 -6.59 -30.94
CA PHE A 586 7.47 -6.21 -30.97
C PHE A 586 6.60 -7.11 -31.87
N GLN A 587 7.22 -7.98 -32.67
CA GLN A 587 6.55 -9.02 -33.45
C GLN A 587 6.87 -10.43 -32.92
N PHE A 588 7.42 -10.51 -31.70
CA PHE A 588 7.83 -11.75 -31.06
C PHE A 588 6.61 -12.50 -30.52
N THR A 589 6.46 -13.78 -30.89
CA THR A 589 5.29 -14.59 -30.52
C THR A 589 5.72 -15.85 -29.75
N PRO A 590 4.79 -16.51 -29.02
CA PRO A 590 5.07 -17.81 -28.41
C PRO A 590 5.58 -18.86 -29.42
N GLU A 591 5.07 -18.86 -30.65
CA GLU A 591 5.52 -19.76 -31.72
C GLU A 591 6.97 -19.47 -32.12
N GLU A 592 7.34 -18.18 -32.21
CA GLU A 592 8.72 -17.80 -32.50
C GLU A 592 9.65 -18.23 -31.38
N LEU A 593 9.28 -18.03 -30.12
CA LEU A 593 10.05 -18.50 -28.97
C LEU A 593 10.27 -20.01 -29.00
N ASN A 594 9.23 -20.78 -29.33
CA ASN A 594 9.32 -22.24 -29.45
C ASN A 594 10.28 -22.66 -30.59
N ARG A 595 10.29 -21.95 -31.72
CA ARG A 595 11.28 -22.19 -32.79
C ARG A 595 12.70 -21.95 -32.31
N LEU A 596 12.95 -20.86 -31.59
CA LEU A 596 14.29 -20.55 -31.06
C LEU A 596 14.77 -21.60 -30.06
N ARG A 597 13.88 -22.08 -29.19
CA ARG A 597 14.17 -23.16 -28.24
C ARG A 597 14.55 -24.45 -28.96
N ALA A 598 13.79 -24.83 -29.98
CA ALA A 598 14.09 -26.02 -30.77
C ALA A 598 15.45 -25.92 -31.49
N SER A 599 15.83 -24.72 -31.94
CA SER A 599 17.14 -24.49 -32.56
C SER A 599 18.31 -24.42 -31.58
N ALA A 600 18.05 -24.12 -30.31
CA ALA A 600 19.07 -24.02 -29.26
C ALA A 600 19.32 -25.33 -28.50
N GLY A 601 18.44 -26.33 -28.69
CA GLY A 601 18.54 -27.67 -28.09
C GLY A 601 19.31 -28.70 -28.92
N ASN A 602 19.95 -28.29 -30.03
CA ASN A 602 20.86 -29.09 -30.84
C ASN A 602 22.31 -28.63 -30.66
#